data_AF-A0A2M7RD12-F1
#
_entry.id   AF-A0A2M7RD12-F1
#
_cell.length_a   1.000
_cell.length_b   1.000
_cell.length_c   1.000
_cell.angle_alpha   90.00
_cell.angle_beta   90.00
_cell.angle_gamma   90.00
#
_symmetry.space_group_name_H-M   'P 1'
#
loop_
_entity.id
_entity.type
_entity.pdbx_description
1 polymer ?
#
loop_
_entity_poly.entity_id
_entity_poly.type
_entity_poly.pdbx_seq_one_letter_code
_entity_poly.pdbx_strand_id
1 'polypeptide(L)'
;MEAKSMGNETQLLNPGNLYQEALREHPEYGEISQNRIISLISDTTSEIEHLERVGEKEKSRIVMSPEIAKNIAAIWIISGPGTYDLPAKDDKYKDFEWAWGMDRTRLNHGAFLARKIAEARSGEDFSGGTFVDIKQRKQKIESMIKQFGPDIVYNGTQLENDTVADVLTREETIIPEEKVNIIGGDIKITLDQVRTFQLPYELNENEELAIVSHAPQLARIMHMINKYQPFQSGTKVRLFPVPTPESGKAEYAKMETLGLLRYVYLDGDATEAGYPYALNT
;
A
#
# COMPACT_ATOMS: atom_id res chain seq x y z
N MET A 1 20.84 24.42 -11.56
CA MET A 1 19.86 23.49 -10.97
C MET A 1 18.99 24.31 -10.04
N GLU A 2 17.81 24.67 -10.52
CA GLU A 2 16.92 25.62 -9.87
C GLU A 2 16.25 24.98 -8.66
N ALA A 3 16.48 25.56 -7.49
CA ALA A 3 15.59 25.46 -6.34
C ALA A 3 14.34 26.32 -6.64
N LYS A 4 13.35 25.75 -7.32
CA LYS A 4 12.01 26.33 -7.49
C LYS A 4 10.98 25.23 -7.21
N SER A 5 10.10 25.48 -6.23
CA SER A 5 8.80 24.81 -5.95
C SER A 5 8.55 24.35 -4.51
N MET A 6 9.50 24.41 -3.57
CA MET A 6 9.18 24.00 -2.18
C MET A 6 8.22 24.96 -1.42
N GLY A 7 7.89 26.13 -1.98
CA GLY A 7 7.02 27.11 -1.33
C GLY A 7 5.52 26.91 -1.54
N ASN A 8 5.11 26.19 -2.61
CA ASN A 8 3.70 26.07 -2.99
C ASN A 8 3.06 24.76 -2.46
N GLU A 9 3.85 23.69 -2.35
CA GLU A 9 3.37 22.38 -1.88
C GLU A 9 3.08 22.37 -0.37
N THR A 10 3.90 23.03 0.44
CA THR A 10 3.67 23.15 1.90
C THR A 10 2.40 23.94 2.23
N GLN A 11 1.91 24.79 1.32
CA GLN A 11 0.65 25.50 1.51
C GLN A 11 -0.58 24.61 1.22
N LEU A 12 -0.45 23.61 0.35
CA LEU A 12 -1.54 22.70 -0.02
C LEU A 12 -1.92 21.74 1.11
N LEU A 13 -0.96 21.37 1.95
CA LEU A 13 -1.16 20.45 3.09
C LEU A 13 -1.32 21.16 4.44
N ASN A 14 -1.50 22.49 4.44
CA ASN A 14 -1.75 23.22 5.68
C ASN A 14 -3.12 22.79 6.28
N PRO A 15 -3.18 22.34 7.55
CA PRO A 15 -4.43 21.84 8.13
C PRO A 15 -5.60 22.84 8.12
N GLY A 16 -5.33 24.13 8.28
CA GLY A 16 -6.34 25.18 8.21
C GLY A 16 -6.92 25.33 6.80
N ASN A 17 -6.07 25.28 5.77
CA ASN A 17 -6.50 25.37 4.37
C ASN A 17 -7.35 24.15 3.99
N LEU A 18 -6.89 22.95 4.35
CA LEU A 18 -7.62 21.70 4.09
C LEU A 18 -8.97 21.68 4.83
N TYR A 19 -9.04 22.20 6.05
CA TYR A 19 -10.32 22.35 6.76
C TYR A 19 -11.28 23.30 6.03
N GLN A 20 -10.80 24.46 5.57
CA GLN A 20 -11.64 25.41 4.81
C GLN A 20 -12.11 24.82 3.47
N GLU A 21 -11.30 23.98 2.84
CA GLU A 21 -11.68 23.25 1.64
C GLU A 21 -12.72 22.18 1.93
N ALA A 22 -12.50 21.37 2.97
CA ALA A 22 -13.46 20.38 3.43
C ALA A 22 -14.83 21.01 3.73
N LEU A 23 -14.86 22.15 4.45
CA LEU A 23 -16.10 22.89 4.73
C LEU A 23 -16.81 23.41 3.48
N ARG A 24 -16.06 23.77 2.43
CA ARG A 24 -16.63 24.27 1.18
C ARG A 24 -17.33 23.17 0.41
N GLU A 25 -16.75 21.98 0.41
CA GLU A 25 -17.32 20.80 -0.25
C GLU A 25 -18.45 20.16 0.58
N HIS A 26 -18.30 20.19 1.91
CA HIS A 26 -19.20 19.56 2.88
C HIS A 26 -19.45 20.51 4.07
N PRO A 27 -20.45 21.41 3.98
CA PRO A 27 -20.79 22.34 5.05
C PRO A 27 -21.14 21.66 6.39
N GLU A 28 -21.53 20.39 6.37
CA GLU A 28 -21.83 19.55 7.53
C GLU A 28 -20.66 19.45 8.52
N TYR A 29 -19.42 19.61 8.06
CA TYR A 29 -18.26 19.70 8.94
C TYR A 29 -18.32 20.87 9.92
N GLY A 30 -19.14 21.90 9.65
CA GLY A 30 -19.36 23.02 10.57
C GLY A 30 -20.09 22.64 11.85
N GLU A 31 -20.74 21.47 11.89
CA GLU A 31 -21.38 20.91 13.08
C GLU A 31 -20.40 20.15 13.99
N ILE A 32 -19.20 19.87 13.47
CA ILE A 32 -18.14 19.15 14.18
C ILE A 32 -17.16 20.16 14.75
N SER A 33 -16.57 19.84 15.91
CA SER A 33 -15.53 20.69 16.48
C SER A 33 -14.37 20.88 15.50
N GLN A 34 -14.15 22.13 15.09
CA GLN A 34 -13.04 22.52 14.21
C GLN A 34 -11.70 21.97 14.70
N ASN A 35 -11.44 22.00 16.01
CA ASN A 35 -10.19 21.49 16.58
C ASN A 35 -10.03 19.98 16.36
N ARG A 36 -11.12 19.20 16.39
CA ARG A 36 -11.08 17.75 16.11
C ARG A 36 -10.74 17.48 14.65
N ILE A 37 -11.36 18.20 13.72
CA ILE A 37 -11.05 18.04 12.29
C ILE A 37 -9.62 18.47 11.99
N ILE A 38 -9.18 19.63 12.49
CA ILE A 38 -7.81 20.11 12.29
C ILE A 38 -6.78 19.16 12.88
N SER A 39 -7.04 18.58 14.06
CA SER A 39 -6.16 17.56 14.65
C SER A 39 -6.02 16.36 13.74
N LEU A 40 -7.14 15.78 13.27
CA LEU A 40 -7.10 14.62 12.37
C LEU A 40 -6.35 14.94 11.07
N ILE A 41 -6.58 16.11 10.47
CA ILE A 41 -5.83 16.54 9.28
C ILE A 41 -4.32 16.60 9.59
N SER A 42 -3.95 17.22 10.70
CA SER A 42 -2.54 17.36 11.10
C SER A 42 -1.87 16.01 11.33
N ASP A 43 -2.55 15.10 12.03
CA ASP A 43 -2.04 13.77 12.34
C ASP A 43 -1.87 12.95 11.06
N THR A 44 -2.88 12.91 10.19
CA THR A 44 -2.83 12.17 8.91
C THR A 44 -1.80 12.73 7.96
N THR A 45 -1.68 14.06 7.81
CA THR A 45 -0.65 14.66 6.95
C THR A 45 0.76 14.36 7.43
N SER A 46 0.99 14.39 8.76
CA SER A 46 2.28 14.01 9.34
C SER A 46 2.58 12.52 9.16
N GLU A 47 1.57 11.66 9.31
CA GLU A 47 1.67 10.23 9.05
C GLU A 47 2.05 9.95 7.60
N ILE A 48 1.37 10.57 6.63
CA ILE A 48 1.65 10.44 5.20
C ILE A 48 3.09 10.87 4.90
N GLU A 49 3.54 12.02 5.43
CA GLU A 49 4.92 12.47 5.23
C GLU A 49 5.95 11.47 5.81
N HIS A 50 5.64 10.86 6.95
CA HIS A 50 6.49 9.82 7.51
C HIS A 50 6.54 8.57 6.62
N LEU A 51 5.39 8.09 6.13
CA LEU A 51 5.28 6.94 5.24
C LEU A 51 5.97 7.18 3.90
N GLU A 52 5.85 8.38 3.32
CA GLU A 52 6.56 8.79 2.11
C GLU A 52 8.08 8.71 2.30
N ARG A 53 8.62 9.21 3.42
CA ARG A 53 10.06 9.11 3.73
C ARG A 53 10.53 7.67 3.84
N VAL A 54 9.74 6.80 4.45
CA VAL A 54 10.05 5.35 4.51
C VAL A 54 10.02 4.75 3.11
N GLY A 55 8.98 5.03 2.33
CA GLY A 55 8.84 4.50 0.97
C GLY A 55 9.98 4.92 0.05
N GLU A 56 10.45 6.18 0.14
CA GLU A 56 11.60 6.64 -0.64
C GLU A 56 12.91 5.95 -0.25
N LYS A 57 13.11 5.69 1.06
CA LYS A 57 14.28 4.91 1.55
C LYS A 57 14.25 3.49 0.99
N GLU A 58 13.07 2.88 0.91
CA GLU A 58 12.89 1.48 0.54
C GLU A 58 12.77 1.23 -0.97
N LYS A 59 12.43 2.27 -1.74
CA LYS A 59 12.23 2.22 -3.20
C LYS A 59 13.35 1.52 -3.96
N SER A 60 14.60 1.77 -3.57
CA SER A 60 15.78 1.18 -4.21
C SER A 60 16.29 -0.08 -3.50
N ARG A 61 15.98 -0.22 -2.21
CA ARG A 61 16.48 -1.31 -1.37
C ARG A 61 15.64 -1.44 -0.11
N ILE A 62 14.96 -2.59 0.04
CA ILE A 62 14.38 -2.99 1.32
C ILE A 62 15.49 -3.65 2.14
N VAL A 63 15.80 -3.07 3.30
CA VAL A 63 16.73 -3.63 4.29
C VAL A 63 15.90 -4.02 5.50
N MET A 64 15.87 -5.31 5.82
CA MET A 64 15.15 -5.82 6.99
C MET A 64 16.04 -6.77 7.79
N SER A 65 15.79 -6.87 9.10
CA SER A 65 16.47 -7.86 9.93
C SER A 65 15.97 -9.28 9.59
N PRO A 66 16.79 -10.32 9.84
CA PRO A 66 16.34 -11.70 9.68
C PRO A 66 15.10 -12.04 10.54
N GLU A 67 14.96 -11.39 11.69
CA GLU A 67 13.81 -11.55 12.58
C GLU A 67 12.52 -11.01 11.93
N ILE A 68 12.55 -9.79 11.39
CA ILE A 68 11.40 -9.21 10.66
C ILE A 68 11.03 -10.11 9.48
N ALA A 69 12.03 -10.54 8.69
CA ALA A 69 11.78 -11.43 7.56
C ALA A 69 11.15 -12.76 7.98
N LYS A 70 11.57 -13.32 9.12
CA LYS A 70 11.00 -14.55 9.66
C LYS A 70 9.53 -14.36 10.05
N ASN A 71 9.19 -13.22 10.65
CA ASN A 71 7.85 -12.95 11.20
C ASN A 71 6.80 -12.62 10.11
N ILE A 72 7.18 -12.05 8.96
CA ILE A 72 6.19 -11.69 7.91
C ILE A 72 5.65 -12.96 7.23
N ALA A 73 4.46 -13.42 7.61
CA ALA A 73 3.86 -14.64 7.07
C ALA A 73 3.14 -14.40 5.74
N ALA A 74 2.48 -13.25 5.61
CA ALA A 74 1.72 -12.87 4.42
C ALA A 74 1.97 -11.41 4.02
N ILE A 75 1.82 -11.11 2.73
CA ILE A 75 1.84 -9.76 2.15
C ILE A 75 0.47 -9.48 1.54
N TRP A 76 -0.18 -8.42 1.98
CA TRP A 76 -1.38 -7.88 1.34
C TRP A 76 -1.01 -6.71 0.44
N ILE A 77 -1.18 -6.88 -0.86
CA ILE A 77 -1.00 -5.83 -1.87
C ILE A 77 -2.36 -5.26 -2.23
N ILE A 78 -2.58 -3.98 -1.91
CA ILE A 78 -3.86 -3.31 -2.16
C ILE A 78 -3.84 -2.70 -3.55
N SER A 79 -4.85 -3.03 -4.37
CA SER A 79 -4.89 -2.55 -5.75
C SER A 79 -4.88 -1.04 -5.85
N GLY A 80 -4.22 -0.53 -6.88
CA GLY A 80 -4.05 0.89 -7.15
C GLY A 80 -4.68 1.35 -8.46
N PRO A 81 -4.51 2.64 -8.82
CA PRO A 81 -4.88 3.13 -10.14
C PRO A 81 -4.19 2.35 -11.27
N GLY A 82 -4.95 2.09 -12.34
CA GLY A 82 -4.53 1.27 -13.48
C GLY A 82 -4.66 -0.24 -13.22
N THR A 83 -3.88 -1.03 -13.96
CA THR A 83 -3.64 -2.45 -13.72
C THR A 83 -2.14 -2.72 -13.85
N TYR A 84 -1.72 -3.99 -13.79
CA TYR A 84 -0.34 -4.32 -14.15
C TYR A 84 0.00 -3.94 -15.59
N ASP A 85 -0.89 -4.07 -16.57
CA ASP A 85 -0.57 -3.76 -17.98
C ASP A 85 -0.98 -2.36 -18.41
N LEU A 86 -2.14 -1.90 -17.93
CA LEU A 86 -2.72 -0.62 -18.33
C LEU A 86 -2.33 0.46 -17.32
N PRO A 87 -1.66 1.55 -17.75
CA PRO A 87 -1.26 2.62 -16.85
C PRO A 87 -2.46 3.31 -16.19
N ALA A 88 -3.59 3.41 -16.89
CA ALA A 88 -4.82 3.99 -16.38
C ALA A 88 -6.02 3.13 -16.78
N LYS A 89 -7.07 3.22 -15.97
CA LYS A 89 -8.41 2.67 -16.24
C LYS A 89 -9.45 3.78 -16.05
N ASP A 90 -10.69 3.54 -16.46
CA ASP A 90 -11.76 4.52 -16.27
C ASP A 90 -12.21 4.56 -14.80
N ASP A 91 -11.45 5.29 -13.98
CA ASP A 91 -11.72 5.54 -12.58
C ASP A 91 -11.49 7.03 -12.22
N LYS A 92 -11.61 7.37 -10.93
CA LYS A 92 -11.41 8.74 -10.45
C LYS A 92 -9.99 9.28 -10.64
N TYR A 93 -9.02 8.44 -10.97
CA TYR A 93 -7.62 8.80 -11.17
C TYR A 93 -7.23 8.91 -12.66
N LYS A 94 -8.14 8.65 -13.60
CA LYS A 94 -7.82 8.57 -15.04
C LYS A 94 -7.13 9.81 -15.61
N ASP A 95 -7.52 10.99 -15.13
CA ASP A 95 -7.02 12.28 -15.60
C ASP A 95 -5.75 12.75 -14.85
N PHE A 96 -5.27 11.96 -13.89
CA PHE A 96 -4.07 12.27 -13.11
C PHE A 96 -2.89 11.42 -13.61
N GLU A 97 -2.04 11.99 -14.47
CA GLU A 97 -0.86 11.29 -15.01
C GLU A 97 0.08 10.77 -13.91
N TRP A 98 0.16 11.45 -12.77
CA TRP A 98 0.96 11.01 -11.63
C TRP A 98 0.46 9.69 -11.01
N ALA A 99 -0.80 9.31 -11.24
CA ALA A 99 -1.39 8.07 -10.75
C ALA A 99 -1.15 6.89 -11.70
N TRP A 100 -0.63 7.14 -12.91
CA TRP A 100 -0.50 6.10 -13.92
C TRP A 100 0.49 5.01 -13.52
N GLY A 101 0.07 3.75 -13.64
CA GLY A 101 0.88 2.57 -13.32
C GLY A 101 1.14 2.36 -11.83
N MET A 102 0.35 3.00 -10.97
CA MET A 102 0.47 2.83 -9.53
C MET A 102 0.21 1.39 -9.08
N ASP A 103 -0.76 0.70 -9.68
CA ASP A 103 -1.02 -0.72 -9.37
C ASP A 103 0.20 -1.62 -9.71
N ARG A 104 0.75 -1.47 -10.93
CA ARG A 104 2.02 -2.11 -11.34
C ARG A 104 3.14 -1.82 -10.34
N THR A 105 3.28 -0.57 -9.89
CA THR A 105 4.33 -0.17 -8.95
C THR A 105 4.19 -0.90 -7.61
N ARG A 106 2.97 -1.05 -7.10
CA ARG A 106 2.69 -1.80 -5.86
C ARG A 106 2.95 -3.29 -6.01
N LEU A 107 2.50 -3.89 -7.12
CA LEU A 107 2.73 -5.30 -7.43
C LEU A 107 4.23 -5.60 -7.51
N ASN A 108 5.01 -4.76 -8.20
CA ASN A 108 6.46 -4.88 -8.28
C ASN A 108 7.13 -4.72 -6.91
N HIS A 109 6.66 -3.78 -6.09
CA HIS A 109 7.17 -3.60 -4.73
C HIS A 109 6.87 -4.81 -3.84
N GLY A 110 5.66 -5.36 -3.90
CA GLY A 110 5.28 -6.58 -3.18
C GLY A 110 6.08 -7.80 -3.64
N ALA A 111 6.31 -7.96 -4.94
CA ALA A 111 7.16 -9.02 -5.48
C ALA A 111 8.63 -8.87 -5.02
N PHE A 112 9.15 -7.64 -4.98
CA PHE A 112 10.47 -7.35 -4.45
C PHE A 112 10.57 -7.67 -2.95
N LEU A 113 9.54 -7.31 -2.18
CA LEU A 113 9.43 -7.64 -0.75
C LEU A 113 9.43 -9.16 -0.52
N ALA A 114 8.59 -9.92 -1.25
CA ALA A 114 8.54 -11.38 -1.16
C ALA A 114 9.90 -12.01 -1.45
N ARG A 115 10.60 -11.51 -2.48
CA ARG A 115 11.98 -11.93 -2.78
C ARG A 115 12.92 -11.64 -1.62
N LYS A 116 12.89 -10.45 -1.02
CA LYS A 116 13.77 -10.10 0.12
C LYS A 116 13.52 -10.95 1.36
N ILE A 117 12.26 -11.28 1.62
CA ILE A 117 11.90 -12.19 2.71
C ILE A 117 12.45 -13.59 2.43
N ALA A 118 12.32 -14.10 1.21
CA ALA A 118 12.88 -15.40 0.81
C ALA A 118 14.41 -15.44 0.90
N GLU A 119 15.12 -14.38 0.45
CA GLU A 119 16.57 -14.22 0.62
C GLU A 119 16.96 -14.31 2.11
N ALA A 120 16.32 -13.52 2.96
CA ALA A 120 16.62 -13.49 4.39
C ALA A 120 16.32 -14.80 5.12
N ARG A 121 15.22 -15.49 4.76
CA ARG A 121 14.83 -16.78 5.37
C ARG A 121 15.72 -17.95 4.93
N SER A 122 16.20 -17.91 3.69
CA SER A 122 17.08 -18.96 3.16
C SER A 122 18.55 -18.75 3.50
N GLY A 123 18.95 -17.50 3.81
CA GLY A 123 20.35 -17.13 3.96
C GLY A 123 21.09 -16.99 2.63
N GLU A 124 20.39 -17.02 1.50
CA GLU A 124 20.96 -16.82 0.17
C GLU A 124 20.78 -15.37 -0.32
N ASP A 125 21.83 -14.82 -0.94
CA ASP A 125 21.75 -13.51 -1.60
C ASP A 125 21.58 -13.69 -3.12
N PHE A 126 20.45 -13.26 -3.68
CA PHE A 126 20.21 -13.33 -5.12
C PHE A 126 20.75 -12.12 -5.90
N SER A 127 21.40 -11.15 -5.23
CA SER A 127 22.03 -9.99 -5.87
C SER A 127 23.42 -10.30 -6.44
N GLY A 128 24.15 -11.23 -5.83
CA GLY A 128 25.52 -11.61 -6.19
C GLY A 128 25.60 -13.00 -6.82
N GLY A 129 25.58 -13.07 -8.15
CA GLY A 129 25.89 -14.31 -8.85
C GLY A 129 26.28 -14.07 -10.29
N THR A 130 27.39 -14.67 -10.72
CA THR A 130 27.75 -14.90 -12.12
C THR A 130 26.81 -15.96 -12.70
N PHE A 131 25.52 -15.64 -12.78
CA PHE A 131 24.60 -16.44 -13.56
C PHE A 131 24.92 -16.18 -15.03
N VAL A 132 25.44 -17.20 -15.71
CA VAL A 132 25.70 -17.16 -17.15
C VAL A 132 24.38 -17.10 -17.94
N ASP A 133 23.26 -17.51 -17.32
CA ASP A 133 21.93 -17.57 -17.92
C ASP A 133 20.87 -16.92 -17.01
N ILE A 134 20.14 -15.94 -17.57
CA ILE A 134 19.02 -15.24 -16.95
C ILE A 134 17.90 -16.21 -16.57
N LYS A 135 17.65 -17.24 -17.40
CA LYS A 135 16.58 -18.22 -17.18
C LYS A 135 16.82 -19.06 -15.92
N GLN A 136 18.04 -19.52 -15.72
CA GLN A 136 18.43 -20.27 -14.51
C GLN A 136 18.31 -19.40 -13.25
N ARG A 137 18.73 -18.14 -13.32
CA ARG A 137 18.56 -17.19 -12.20
C ARG A 137 17.09 -17.02 -11.84
N LYS A 138 16.22 -16.88 -12.84
CA LYS A 138 14.77 -16.75 -12.64
C LYS A 138 14.19 -17.98 -11.94
N GLN A 139 14.43 -19.17 -12.49
CA GLN A 139 13.95 -20.43 -11.92
C GLN A 139 14.43 -20.64 -10.48
N LYS A 140 15.68 -20.26 -10.18
CA LYS A 140 16.19 -20.30 -8.82
C LYS A 140 15.42 -19.34 -7.90
N ILE A 141 15.25 -18.08 -8.29
CA ILE A 141 14.50 -17.09 -7.48
C ILE A 141 13.06 -17.57 -7.23
N GLU A 142 12.38 -18.04 -8.28
CA GLU A 142 11.00 -18.54 -8.21
C GLU A 142 10.90 -19.75 -7.25
N SER A 143 11.81 -20.73 -7.38
CA SER A 143 11.88 -21.87 -6.46
C SER A 143 12.13 -21.47 -5.00
N MET A 144 12.95 -20.44 -4.78
CA MET A 144 13.25 -19.96 -3.44
C MET A 144 12.07 -19.20 -2.83
N ILE A 145 11.35 -18.41 -3.62
CA ILE A 145 10.10 -17.76 -3.19
C ILE A 145 9.03 -18.81 -2.91
N LYS A 146 8.92 -19.85 -3.74
CA LYS A 146 8.03 -20.99 -3.48
C LYS A 146 8.28 -21.64 -2.13
N GLN A 147 9.56 -21.88 -1.80
CA GLN A 147 9.93 -22.59 -0.58
C GLN A 147 9.93 -21.70 0.68
N PHE A 148 10.39 -20.47 0.57
CA PHE A 148 10.68 -19.61 1.73
C PHE A 148 9.90 -18.29 1.74
N GLY A 149 9.28 -17.91 0.62
CA GLY A 149 8.51 -16.68 0.49
C GLY A 149 7.19 -16.72 1.26
N PRO A 150 6.68 -15.55 1.67
CA PRO A 150 5.37 -15.41 2.29
C PRO A 150 4.26 -15.67 1.26
N ASP A 151 3.05 -15.93 1.73
CA ASP A 151 1.86 -15.88 0.87
C ASP A 151 1.54 -14.42 0.52
N ILE A 152 1.00 -14.22 -0.68
CA ILE A 152 0.62 -12.91 -1.19
C ILE A 152 -0.89 -12.92 -1.35
N VAL A 153 -1.55 -11.88 -0.84
CA VAL A 153 -2.96 -11.62 -1.03
C VAL A 153 -3.09 -10.37 -1.89
N TYR A 154 -3.83 -10.47 -2.99
CA TYR A 154 -4.18 -9.34 -3.84
C TYR A 154 -5.69 -9.25 -3.96
N ASN A 155 -6.24 -8.04 -3.88
CA ASN A 155 -7.66 -7.84 -4.10
C ASN A 155 -7.94 -6.49 -4.78
N GLY A 156 -8.46 -6.56 -6.00
CA GLY A 156 -8.90 -5.41 -6.78
C GLY A 156 -10.26 -5.65 -7.42
N THR A 157 -10.64 -4.76 -8.32
CA THR A 157 -11.74 -4.93 -9.29
C THR A 157 -11.53 -6.21 -10.12
N GLN A 158 -12.58 -6.69 -10.79
CA GLN A 158 -12.48 -7.87 -11.66
C GLN A 158 -11.37 -7.72 -12.70
N LEU A 159 -11.27 -6.57 -13.36
CA LEU A 159 -10.25 -6.31 -14.39
C LEU A 159 -8.82 -6.39 -13.82
N GLU A 160 -8.60 -5.84 -12.62
CA GLU A 160 -7.31 -5.91 -11.93
C GLU A 160 -6.94 -7.35 -11.56
N ASN A 161 -7.88 -8.08 -10.97
CA ASN A 161 -7.71 -9.47 -10.59
C ASN A 161 -7.40 -10.36 -11.80
N ASP A 162 -8.14 -10.20 -12.90
CA ASP A 162 -7.90 -10.92 -14.16
C ASP A 162 -6.52 -10.59 -14.72
N THR A 163 -6.10 -9.33 -14.65
CA THR A 163 -4.76 -8.91 -15.09
C THR A 163 -3.67 -9.55 -14.24
N VAL A 164 -3.83 -9.59 -12.91
CA VAL A 164 -2.84 -10.24 -12.02
C VAL A 164 -2.77 -11.74 -12.30
N ALA A 165 -3.92 -12.41 -12.48
CA ALA A 165 -3.95 -13.82 -12.84
C ALA A 165 -3.20 -14.09 -14.15
N ASP A 166 -3.41 -13.28 -15.19
CA ASP A 166 -2.68 -13.39 -16.46
C ASP A 166 -1.17 -13.18 -16.27
N VAL A 167 -0.76 -12.13 -15.53
CA VAL A 167 0.65 -11.83 -15.26
C VAL A 167 1.38 -12.99 -14.58
N LEU A 168 0.72 -13.70 -13.67
CA LEU A 168 1.30 -14.85 -12.98
C LEU A 168 1.64 -16.01 -13.94
N THR A 169 0.98 -16.11 -15.09
CA THR A 169 1.26 -17.16 -16.09
C THR A 169 2.46 -16.84 -17.01
N ARG A 170 3.00 -15.62 -16.95
CA ARG A 170 4.03 -15.15 -17.90
C ARG A 170 5.43 -15.68 -17.57
N GLU A 171 6.23 -15.94 -18.62
CA GLU A 171 7.59 -16.50 -18.47
C GLU A 171 8.54 -15.56 -17.70
N GLU A 172 8.27 -14.27 -17.61
CA GLU A 172 9.09 -13.30 -16.86
C GLU A 172 8.75 -13.22 -15.36
N THR A 173 7.60 -13.73 -14.93
CA THR A 173 7.12 -13.56 -13.54
C THR A 173 7.84 -14.50 -12.58
N ILE A 174 8.48 -13.95 -11.55
CA ILE A 174 9.25 -14.71 -10.54
C ILE A 174 8.41 -15.18 -9.35
N ILE A 175 7.17 -14.70 -9.23
CA ILE A 175 6.28 -15.07 -8.14
C ILE A 175 5.50 -16.31 -8.55
N PRO A 176 5.61 -17.44 -7.82
CA PRO A 176 4.83 -18.63 -8.12
C PRO A 176 3.34 -18.35 -7.96
N GLU A 177 2.51 -18.83 -8.89
CA GLU A 177 1.06 -18.66 -8.85
C GLU A 177 0.46 -19.22 -7.54
N GLU A 178 0.94 -20.36 -7.06
CA GLU A 178 0.43 -20.96 -5.81
C GLU A 178 0.69 -20.13 -4.55
N LYS A 179 1.53 -19.09 -4.63
CA LYS A 179 1.78 -18.15 -3.53
C LYS A 179 0.81 -16.98 -3.53
N VAL A 180 -0.02 -16.82 -4.56
CA VAL A 180 -0.90 -15.66 -4.71
C VAL A 180 -2.36 -16.05 -4.54
N ASN A 181 -3.00 -15.48 -3.53
CA ASN A 181 -4.42 -15.57 -3.29
C ASN A 181 -5.09 -14.30 -3.83
N ILE A 182 -5.75 -14.41 -4.99
CA ILE A 182 -6.53 -13.31 -5.58
C ILE A 182 -7.94 -13.36 -5.01
N ILE A 183 -8.34 -12.32 -4.28
CA ILE A 183 -9.69 -12.21 -3.71
C ILE A 183 -10.57 -11.42 -4.67
N GLY A 184 -11.56 -12.12 -5.24
CA GLY A 184 -12.61 -11.53 -6.05
C GLY A 184 -13.77 -10.95 -5.23
N GLY A 185 -14.73 -10.34 -5.91
CA GLY A 185 -15.93 -9.76 -5.32
C GLY A 185 -16.39 -8.52 -6.08
N ASP A 186 -17.46 -7.88 -5.60
CA ASP A 186 -17.90 -6.57 -6.10
C ASP A 186 -17.05 -5.45 -5.49
N ILE A 187 -15.76 -5.43 -5.82
CA ILE A 187 -14.79 -4.45 -5.35
C ILE A 187 -14.79 -3.25 -6.29
N LYS A 188 -15.15 -2.06 -5.78
CA LYS A 188 -15.16 -0.81 -6.55
C LYS A 188 -14.29 0.26 -5.92
N ILE A 189 -14.19 0.26 -4.59
CA ILE A 189 -13.43 1.24 -3.82
C ILE A 189 -12.57 0.57 -2.75
N THR A 190 -11.67 1.34 -2.15
CA THR A 190 -10.78 0.86 -1.07
C THR A 190 -11.51 0.26 0.11
N LEU A 191 -12.69 0.80 0.44
CA LEU A 191 -13.51 0.26 1.52
C LEU A 191 -13.95 -1.17 1.23
N ASP A 192 -14.28 -1.50 -0.02
CA ASP A 192 -14.65 -2.86 -0.42
C ASP A 192 -13.45 -3.78 -0.28
N GLN A 193 -12.24 -3.33 -0.65
CA GLN A 193 -11.01 -4.10 -0.48
C GLN A 193 -10.77 -4.44 1.00
N VAL A 194 -11.03 -3.51 1.92
CA VAL A 194 -10.91 -3.77 3.36
C VAL A 194 -11.96 -4.77 3.84
N ARG A 195 -13.22 -4.62 3.39
CA ARG A 195 -14.33 -5.49 3.81
C ARG A 195 -14.25 -6.90 3.24
N THR A 196 -13.69 -7.08 2.05
CA THR A 196 -13.56 -8.39 1.39
C THR A 196 -12.26 -9.11 1.71
N PHE A 197 -11.27 -8.43 2.31
CA PHE A 197 -10.00 -9.03 2.65
C PHE A 197 -10.19 -10.24 3.58
N GLN A 198 -9.49 -11.32 3.26
CA GLN A 198 -9.42 -12.53 4.06
C GLN A 198 -8.02 -13.10 3.96
N LEU A 199 -7.46 -13.50 5.10
CA LEU A 199 -6.20 -14.25 5.10
C LEU A 199 -6.46 -15.69 4.67
N PRO A 200 -5.51 -16.32 3.94
CA PRO A 200 -5.59 -17.74 3.60
C PRO A 200 -5.54 -18.66 4.84
N TYR A 201 -5.02 -18.16 5.97
CA TYR A 201 -4.95 -18.83 7.26
C TYR A 201 -4.86 -17.81 8.40
N GLU A 202 -5.18 -18.23 9.62
CA GLU A 202 -4.97 -17.41 10.81
C GLU A 202 -3.48 -17.27 11.13
N LEU A 203 -3.02 -16.04 11.36
CA LEU A 203 -1.65 -15.76 11.76
C LEU A 203 -1.47 -16.06 13.25
N ASN A 204 -0.36 -16.70 13.61
CA ASN A 204 0.00 -16.89 15.02
C ASN A 204 0.54 -15.60 15.66
N GLU A 205 0.73 -15.62 16.98
CA GLU A 205 1.14 -14.43 17.76
C GLU A 205 2.51 -13.83 17.36
N ASN A 206 3.37 -14.59 16.70
CA ASN A 206 4.69 -14.15 16.23
C ASN A 206 4.69 -13.75 14.76
N GLU A 207 3.58 -13.97 14.06
CA GLU A 207 3.45 -13.65 12.64
C GLU A 207 2.89 -12.26 12.41
N GLU A 208 3.35 -11.65 11.32
CA GLU A 208 2.98 -10.31 10.89
C GLU A 208 2.37 -10.35 9.49
N LEU A 209 1.35 -9.51 9.28
CA LEU A 209 0.83 -9.16 7.97
C LEU A 209 1.58 -7.93 7.45
N ALA A 210 2.31 -8.09 6.34
CA ALA A 210 2.86 -6.96 5.61
C ALA A 210 1.78 -6.34 4.71
N ILE A 211 1.64 -5.01 4.70
CA ILE A 211 0.69 -4.32 3.80
C ILE A 211 1.45 -3.38 2.87
N VAL A 212 1.19 -3.51 1.57
CA VAL A 212 1.80 -2.73 0.50
C VAL A 212 0.73 -1.86 -0.19
N SER A 213 0.92 -0.55 -0.14
CA SER A 213 0.19 0.43 -0.93
C SER A 213 0.96 1.75 -0.99
N HIS A 214 0.47 2.72 -1.76
CA HIS A 214 1.07 4.06 -1.74
C HIS A 214 0.85 4.72 -0.38
N ALA A 215 1.84 5.48 0.08
CA ALA A 215 1.88 6.08 1.41
C ALA A 215 0.60 6.86 1.79
N PRO A 216 0.04 7.75 0.94
CA PRO A 216 -1.21 8.45 1.24
C PRO A 216 -2.39 7.52 1.50
N GLN A 217 -2.51 6.45 0.70
CA GLN A 217 -3.61 5.51 0.83
C GLN A 217 -3.45 4.65 2.08
N LEU A 218 -2.21 4.25 2.43
CA LEU A 218 -1.95 3.46 3.63
C LEU A 218 -2.45 4.14 4.89
N ALA A 219 -2.15 5.43 5.07
CA ALA A 219 -2.64 6.21 6.21
C ALA A 219 -4.16 6.04 6.36
N ARG A 220 -4.93 6.34 5.30
CA ARG A 220 -6.41 6.17 5.32
C ARG A 220 -6.85 4.72 5.55
N ILE A 221 -6.19 3.75 4.93
CA ILE A 221 -6.54 2.33 5.07
C ILE A 221 -6.43 1.86 6.52
N MET A 222 -5.44 2.33 7.28
CA MET A 222 -5.30 1.93 8.68
C MET A 222 -6.49 2.32 9.53
N HIS A 223 -7.15 3.45 9.25
CA HIS A 223 -8.40 3.84 9.92
C HIS A 223 -9.59 2.97 9.53
N MET A 224 -9.64 2.49 8.28
CA MET A 224 -10.67 1.55 7.82
C MET A 224 -10.45 0.16 8.40
N ILE A 225 -9.21 -0.32 8.44
CA ILE A 225 -8.85 -1.59 9.09
C ILE A 225 -9.24 -1.55 10.57
N ASN A 226 -9.00 -0.43 11.26
CA ASN A 226 -9.36 -0.32 12.67
C ASN A 226 -10.88 -0.40 12.90
N LYS A 227 -11.67 0.13 11.96
CA LYS A 227 -13.13 0.06 11.97
C LYS A 227 -13.66 -1.35 11.71
N TYR A 228 -13.12 -2.03 10.70
CA TYR A 228 -13.68 -3.27 10.17
C TYR A 228 -13.04 -4.54 10.70
N GLN A 229 -11.79 -4.45 11.16
CA GLN A 229 -11.01 -5.57 11.71
C GLN A 229 -11.11 -6.82 10.81
N PRO A 230 -10.66 -6.75 9.54
CA PRO A 230 -10.91 -7.82 8.56
C PRO A 230 -10.07 -9.09 8.78
N PHE A 231 -9.30 -9.13 9.87
CA PHE A 231 -8.47 -10.25 10.30
C PHE A 231 -8.59 -10.38 11.82
N GLN A 232 -7.99 -11.44 12.38
CA GLN A 232 -8.08 -11.74 13.80
C GLN A 232 -7.62 -10.57 14.68
N SER A 233 -8.34 -10.30 15.77
CA SER A 233 -7.95 -9.29 16.74
C SER A 233 -6.53 -9.53 17.24
N GLY A 234 -5.69 -8.49 17.19
CA GLY A 234 -4.30 -8.54 17.64
C GLY A 234 -3.30 -8.97 16.57
N THR A 235 -3.72 -9.21 15.31
CA THR A 235 -2.80 -9.41 14.20
C THR A 235 -1.80 -8.25 14.12
N LYS A 236 -0.51 -8.58 14.13
CA LYS A 236 0.56 -7.59 13.98
C LYS A 236 0.63 -7.15 12.52
N VAL A 237 0.63 -5.85 12.29
CA VAL A 237 0.71 -5.26 10.93
C VAL A 237 2.03 -4.53 10.77
N ARG A 238 2.68 -4.72 9.62
CA ARG A 238 3.84 -3.95 9.19
C ARG A 238 3.58 -3.31 7.84
N LEU A 239 3.80 -2.00 7.72
CA LEU A 239 3.58 -1.31 6.46
C LEU A 239 4.88 -1.26 5.65
N PHE A 240 4.72 -1.47 4.34
CA PHE A 240 5.75 -1.31 3.32
C PHE A 240 5.25 -0.28 2.30
N PRO A 241 5.40 1.02 2.61
CA PRO A 241 4.85 2.09 1.80
C PRO A 241 5.57 2.21 0.46
N VAL A 242 4.79 2.41 -0.60
CA VAL A 242 5.30 2.84 -1.90
C VAL A 242 5.23 4.37 -1.96
N PRO A 243 6.33 5.08 -2.30
CA PRO A 243 6.31 6.53 -2.36
C PRO A 243 5.50 7.00 -3.58
N THR A 244 4.77 8.11 -3.40
CA THR A 244 4.03 8.73 -4.50
C THR A 244 5.02 9.40 -5.47
N PRO A 245 4.77 9.37 -6.80
CA PRO A 245 5.54 10.18 -7.73
C PRO A 245 5.55 11.65 -7.33
N GLU A 246 6.70 12.32 -7.49
CA GLU A 246 6.91 13.69 -6.98
C GLU A 246 5.80 14.66 -7.42
N SER A 247 5.38 14.60 -8.70
CA SER A 247 4.31 15.43 -9.27
C SER A 247 2.93 15.21 -8.65
N GLY A 248 2.72 14.11 -7.93
CA GLY A 248 1.47 13.75 -7.29
C GLY A 248 1.49 13.80 -5.77
N LYS A 249 2.64 14.04 -5.11
CA LYS A 249 2.76 13.93 -3.65
C LYS A 249 1.75 14.79 -2.89
N ALA A 250 1.73 16.09 -3.17
CA ALA A 250 0.82 17.01 -2.48
C ALA A 250 -0.65 16.74 -2.81
N GLU A 251 -0.97 16.53 -4.09
CA GLU A 251 -2.33 16.26 -4.56
C GLU A 251 -2.90 14.98 -3.95
N TYR A 252 -2.13 13.89 -3.98
CA TYR A 252 -2.58 12.61 -3.48
C TYR A 252 -2.72 12.59 -1.96
N ALA A 253 -1.76 13.19 -1.23
CA ALA A 253 -1.85 13.37 0.21
C ALA A 253 -3.10 14.16 0.61
N LYS A 254 -3.40 15.24 -0.10
CA LYS A 254 -4.63 16.02 0.06
C LYS A 254 -5.88 15.18 -0.17
N MET A 255 -5.96 14.47 -1.31
CA MET A 255 -7.11 13.63 -1.66
C MET A 255 -7.39 12.56 -0.61
N GLU A 256 -6.36 11.89 -0.11
CA GLU A 256 -6.54 10.82 0.88
C GLU A 256 -6.85 11.38 2.28
N THR A 257 -6.32 12.55 2.63
CA THR A 257 -6.66 13.26 3.88
C THR A 257 -8.12 13.72 3.89
N LEU A 258 -8.57 14.41 2.84
CA LEU A 258 -9.97 14.83 2.71
C LEU A 258 -10.92 13.63 2.61
N GLY A 259 -10.50 12.58 1.89
CA GLY A 259 -11.21 11.31 1.83
C GLY A 259 -11.38 10.68 3.23
N LEU A 260 -10.33 10.68 4.06
CA LEU A 260 -10.41 10.16 5.43
C LEU A 260 -11.41 10.94 6.27
N LEU A 261 -11.45 12.28 6.19
CA LEU A 261 -12.44 13.09 6.92
C LEU A 261 -13.86 12.64 6.61
N ARG A 262 -14.16 12.42 5.33
CA ARG A 262 -15.47 11.94 4.89
C ARG A 262 -15.78 10.58 5.51
N TYR A 263 -14.86 9.62 5.42
CA TYR A 263 -15.09 8.28 5.96
C TYR A 263 -15.24 8.27 7.49
N VAL A 264 -14.54 9.15 8.21
CA VAL A 264 -14.62 9.23 9.67
C VAL A 264 -15.90 9.91 10.13
N TYR A 265 -16.23 11.06 9.53
CA TYR A 265 -17.23 11.97 10.09
C TYR A 265 -18.58 11.97 9.37
N LEU A 266 -18.62 11.63 8.08
CA LEU A 266 -19.85 11.64 7.29
C LEU A 266 -20.37 10.22 7.06
N ASP A 267 -19.50 9.31 6.60
CA ASP A 267 -19.92 7.95 6.23
C ASP A 267 -19.87 6.98 7.43
N GLY A 268 -19.04 7.24 8.44
CA GLY A 268 -18.88 6.36 9.62
C GLY A 268 -18.12 5.05 9.33
N ASP A 269 -17.40 5.01 8.22
CA ASP A 269 -16.67 3.88 7.63
C ASP A 269 -15.17 3.86 7.96
N ALA A 270 -14.72 4.77 8.83
CA ALA A 270 -13.38 4.80 9.39
C ALA A 270 -13.41 5.31 10.84
N THR A 271 -12.37 5.04 11.62
CA THR A 271 -12.19 5.60 12.97
C THR A 271 -11.19 6.75 12.96
N GLU A 272 -11.23 7.63 13.97
CA GLU A 272 -10.20 8.69 14.11
C GLU A 272 -8.79 8.13 14.35
N ALA A 273 -8.67 7.01 15.06
CA ALA A 273 -7.39 6.32 15.24
C ALA A 273 -7.18 5.27 14.14
N GLY A 274 -5.98 5.18 13.60
CA GLY A 274 -5.56 4.07 12.73
C GLY A 274 -5.32 2.77 13.51
N TYR A 275 -5.36 1.64 12.82
CA TYR A 275 -5.00 0.35 13.40
C TYR A 275 -3.49 0.35 13.72
N PRO A 276 -3.04 -0.17 14.88
CA PRO A 276 -1.63 -0.15 15.23
C PRO A 276 -0.75 -0.88 14.21
N TYR A 277 0.37 -0.28 13.83
CA TYR A 277 1.32 -0.89 12.89
C TYR A 277 2.77 -0.58 13.25
N ALA A 278 3.67 -1.40 12.69
CA ALA A 278 5.11 -1.15 12.67
C ALA A 278 5.58 -0.72 11.28
N LEU A 279 6.73 -0.06 11.22
CA LEU A 279 7.44 0.25 9.98
C LEU A 279 8.74 -0.52 9.93
N ASN A 280 9.26 -0.76 8.73
CA ASN A 280 10.58 -1.33 8.56
C ASN A 280 11.64 -0.24 8.74
N THR A 281 12.23 -0.18 9.94
CA THR A 281 13.21 0.84 10.35
C THR A 281 14.64 0.33 10.36
#